data_AF-A0A7Y5TTK4-F1
#
_entry.id   AF-A0A7Y5TTK4-F1
#
_cell.length_a   1.000
_cell.length_b   1.000
_cell.length_c   1.000
_cell.angle_alpha   90.00
_cell.angle_beta   90.00
_cell.angle_gamma   90.00
#
_symmetry.space_group_name_H-M   'P 1'
#
loop_
_entity.id
_entity.type
_entity.pdbx_description
1 polymer ?
#
loop_
_entity_poly.entity_id
_entity_poly.type
_entity_poly.pdbx_seq_one_letter_code
_entity_poly.pdbx_strand_id
1 'polypeptide(L)' 'MRTLDEVQRALRARVGSDDAMKLVTTRVFLRTGVNLKQVRPEQNANAAVVTKVIGALAAVGHSLT' A
#
# COMPACT_ATOMS: atom_id res chain seq x y z
N MET A 1 10.11 2.58 4.66
CA MET A 1 8.80 3.24 4.94
C MET A 1 8.32 2.87 6.33
N ARG A 2 7.71 3.81 7.05
CA ARG A 2 7.25 3.68 8.45
C ARG A 2 5.73 3.80 8.62
N THR A 3 5.02 4.39 7.65
CA THR A 3 3.56 4.54 7.71
C THR A 3 2.86 4.09 6.42
N LEU A 4 1.56 3.81 6.49
CA LEU A 4 0.75 3.49 5.31
C LEU A 4 0.60 4.71 4.39
N ASP A 5 0.60 5.93 4.91
CA ASP A 5 0.60 7.15 4.10
C ASP A 5 1.90 7.28 3.28
N GLU A 6 3.05 6.95 3.86
CA GLU A 6 4.32 6.90 3.12
C GLU A 6 4.27 5.85 2.01
N VAL A 7 3.74 4.67 2.30
CA VAL A 7 3.53 3.61 1.30
C VAL A 7 2.61 4.08 0.18
N GLN A 8 1.49 4.73 0.51
CA GLN A 8 0.54 5.25 -0.48
C GLN A 8 1.20 6.31 -1.38
N ARG A 9 1.95 7.26 -0.80
CA ARG A 9 2.67 8.29 -1.57
C ARG A 9 3.71 7.67 -2.50
N ALA A 10 4.53 6.75 -1.99
CA ALA A 10 5.55 6.09 -2.79
C ALA A 10 4.95 5.23 -3.90
N LEU A 11 3.87 4.51 -3.61
CA LEU A 11 3.15 3.75 -4.62
C LEU A 11 2.57 4.66 -5.71
N ARG A 12 1.99 5.80 -5.34
CA ARG A 12 1.45 6.76 -6.31
C ARG A 12 2.54 7.32 -7.21
N ALA A 13 3.70 7.67 -6.66
CA ALA A 13 4.87 8.08 -7.44
C ALA A 13 5.38 6.97 -8.38
N ARG A 14 5.29 5.70 -7.96
CA ARG A 14 5.73 4.54 -8.75
C ARG A 14 4.81 4.22 -9.93
N VAL A 15 3.49 4.29 -9.74
CA VAL A 15 2.50 3.86 -10.76
C VAL A 15 2.03 4.98 -11.68
N GLY A 16 2.13 6.25 -11.24
CA GLY A 16 1.92 7.44 -12.06
C GLY A 16 0.51 7.71 -12.57
N SER A 17 -0.42 6.75 -12.50
CA SER A 17 -1.80 6.88 -12.97
C SER A 17 -2.83 6.42 -11.95
N ASP A 18 -3.99 7.06 -11.95
CA ASP A 18 -5.10 6.72 -11.04
C ASP A 18 -5.65 5.31 -11.30
N ASP A 19 -5.69 4.87 -12.54
CA ASP A 19 -6.20 3.53 -12.87
C ASP A 19 -5.23 2.43 -12.44
N ALA A 20 -3.92 2.61 -12.65
CA ALA A 20 -2.94 1.71 -12.07
C ALA A 20 -3.01 1.71 -10.53
N MET A 21 -3.20 2.89 -9.92
CA MET A 21 -3.37 2.98 -8.47
C MET A 21 -4.61 2.22 -7.99
N LYS A 22 -5.75 2.34 -8.68
CA LYS A 22 -6.97 1.56 -8.37
C LYS A 22 -6.71 0.06 -8.45
N LEU A 23 -6.07 -0.42 -9.52
CA LEU A 23 -5.79 -1.85 -9.71
C LEU A 23 -4.89 -2.41 -8.60
N VAL A 24 -3.78 -1.72 -8.28
CA VAL A 24 -2.82 -2.19 -7.27
C VAL A 24 -3.44 -2.16 -5.88
N THR A 25 -4.10 -1.06 -5.51
CA THR A 25 -4.74 -0.94 -4.18
C THR A 25 -5.84 -1.97 -3.97
N THR A 26 -6.62 -2.31 -5.00
CA THR A 26 -7.60 -3.41 -4.93
C THR A 26 -6.91 -4.76 -4.68
N ARG A 27 -5.82 -5.07 -5.38
CA ARG A 27 -5.08 -6.32 -5.17
C ARG A 27 -4.45 -6.40 -3.78
N VAL A 28 -3.92 -5.30 -3.26
CA VAL A 28 -3.39 -5.21 -1.90
C VAL A 28 -4.50 -5.40 -0.87
N PHE A 29 -5.65 -4.74 -1.06
CA PHE A 29 -6.81 -4.87 -0.18
C PHE A 29 -7.27 -6.33 -0.10
N LEU A 30 -7.44 -7.01 -1.23
CA LEU A 30 -7.86 -8.42 -1.28
C LEU A 30 -6.86 -9.36 -0.57
N ARG A 31 -5.56 -9.03 -0.56
CA ARG A 31 -4.52 -9.84 0.10
C ARG A 31 -4.33 -9.53 1.58
N THR A 32 -4.61 -8.30 2.01
CA THR A 32 -4.20 -7.83 3.33
C THR A 32 -5.35 -7.38 4.23
N GLY A 33 -6.51 -7.06 3.66
CA GLY A 33 -7.61 -6.36 4.31
C GLY A 33 -7.36 -4.87 4.54
N VAL A 34 -6.25 -4.32 4.04
CA VAL A 34 -5.87 -2.91 4.25
C VAL A 34 -6.27 -2.08 3.04
N ASN A 35 -7.10 -1.06 3.28
CA ASN A 35 -7.49 -0.12 2.24
C ASN A 35 -6.50 1.05 2.18
N LEU A 36 -5.61 1.03 1.19
CA LEU A 36 -4.63 2.12 0.97
C LEU A 36 -5.23 3.42 0.40
N LYS A 37 -6.50 3.43 -0.01
CA LYS A 37 -7.20 4.66 -0.39
C LYS A 37 -7.82 5.37 0.82
N GLN A 38 -8.02 4.65 1.91
CA GLN A 38 -8.62 5.14 3.14
C GLN A 38 -7.92 4.50 4.32
N VAL A 39 -6.71 4.98 4.61
CA VAL A 39 -5.88 4.52 5.72
C VAL A 39 -6.58 4.89 7.03
N ARG A 40 -6.83 3.90 7.88
CA ARG A 40 -7.39 4.12 9.21
C ARG A 40 -6.27 4.56 10.18
N PRO A 41 -6.52 5.53 11.09
CA PRO A 41 -5.47 6.04 11.98
C PRO A 41 -4.74 4.96 12.79
N GLU A 42 -5.47 3.97 13.30
CA GLU A 42 -4.93 2.86 14.09
C GLU A 42 -4.04 1.90 13.29
N GLN A 43 -4.16 1.92 11.97
CA GLN A 43 -3.34 1.11 11.06
C GLN A 43 -2.11 1.86 10.56
N ASN A 44 -2.17 3.19 10.49
CA ASN A 44 -1.20 4.00 9.76
C ASN A 44 0.24 3.80 10.24
N ALA A 45 0.44 3.86 11.57
CA ALA A 45 1.75 3.69 12.20
C ALA A 45 1.98 2.26 12.76
N ASN A 46 1.07 1.32 12.48
CA ASN A 46 1.22 -0.04 12.95
C ASN A 46 2.26 -0.78 12.08
N ALA A 47 3.46 -1.01 12.65
CA ALA A 47 4.58 -1.60 11.94
C ALA A 47 4.25 -2.95 11.29
N ALA A 48 3.50 -3.82 11.95
CA ALA A 48 3.11 -5.12 11.40
C ALA A 48 2.20 -4.97 10.17
N VAL A 49 1.28 -4.00 10.21
CA VAL A 49 0.40 -3.70 9.07
C VAL A 49 1.18 -3.11 7.91
N VAL A 50 2.10 -2.17 8.19
CA VAL A 50 2.97 -1.56 7.18
C VAL A 50 3.83 -2.63 6.48
N THR A 51 4.50 -3.50 7.25
CA THR A 51 5.30 -4.60 6.69
C THR A 51 4.45 -5.56 5.86
N LYS A 52 3.25 -5.92 6.33
CA LYS A 52 2.31 -6.77 5.59
C LYS A 52 1.95 -6.15 4.23
N VAL A 53 1.67 -4.86 4.19
CA VAL A 53 1.33 -4.14 2.95
C VAL A 53 2.52 -4.07 2.00
N ILE A 54 3.73 -3.76 2.49
CA ILE A 54 4.94 -3.72 1.67
C ILE A 54 5.21 -5.09 1.03
N GLY A 55 5.07 -6.17 1.80
CA GLY A 55 5.19 -7.54 1.28
C GLY A 55 4.14 -7.86 0.22
N ALA A 56 2.89 -7.46 0.44
CA ALA A 56 1.82 -7.66 -0.54
C ALA A 56 2.07 -6.88 -1.84
N LEU A 57 2.63 -5.68 -1.75
CA LEU A 57 3.02 -4.85 -2.90
C LEU A 57 4.16 -5.49 -3.70
N ALA A 58 5.21 -5.95 -3.03
CA ALA A 58 6.30 -6.69 -3.68
C ALA A 58 5.76 -7.93 -4.42
N ALA A 59 4.86 -8.68 -3.79
CA ALA A 59 4.23 -9.86 -4.38
C ALA A 59 3.26 -9.58 -5.55
N VAL A 60 2.94 -8.32 -5.85
CA VAL A 60 2.21 -7.92 -7.07
C VAL A 60 3.09 -7.15 -8.06
N GLY A 61 4.42 -7.14 -7.85
CA GLY A 61 5.38 -6.49 -8.75
C GLY A 61 5.71 -5.04 -8.42
N HIS A 62 5.29 -4.54 -7.26
CA HIS A 62 5.57 -3.16 -6.81
C HIS A 62 6.46 -3.15 -5.57
N SER A 63 7.76 -3.41 -5.76
CA SER A 63 8.75 -3.25 -4.68
C SER A 63 8.95 -1.76 -4.36
N LEU A 64 8.72 -1.42 -3.10
CA LEU A 64 8.88 -0.09 -2.55
C LEU A 64 10.05 -0.13 -1.56
N THR A 65 11.14 0.55 -1.90
CA THR A 65 12.35 0.70 -1.06
C THR A 65 12.24 1.95 -0.19
#